data_AF-A0A3R9ZKG5-F1
#
_entry.id   AF-A0A3R9ZKG5-F1
#
_cell.length_a   1.000
_cell.length_b   1.000
_cell.length_c   1.000
_cell.angle_alpha   90.00
_cell.angle_beta   90.00
_cell.angle_gamma   90.00
#
_symmetry.space_group_name_H-M   'P 1'
#
loop_
_entity.id
_entity.type
_entity.pdbx_description
1 polymer ?
#
loop_
_entity_poly.entity_id
_entity_poly.type
_entity_poly.pdbx_seq_one_letter_code
_entity_poly.pdbx_strand_id
1 'polypeptide(L)'
;DIEALKQAKSFLTKHNYSQQILACVMPLTLGRANFMVKHKVAGIVITPHMLKVLAEEKQVGHTDRVYLRCALQILICKHLGFAGIHLSACHKPEEQMLLESYIEQYRHLNLKALEELWSSLWQVTTSKEFTPEIARFSRQPTSKQIIKYRQLHVMHEALFGSKIAKGVGRFIFKAPFWENSVVAKALLKTEVLSKHSLVG
;
A
#
# COMPACT_ATOMS: atom_id res chain seq x y z
N ASP A 1 -2.69 -4.56 -8.99
CA ASP A 1 -2.24 -4.49 -10.39
C ASP A 1 -1.05 -5.42 -10.55
N ILE A 2 -1.23 -6.51 -11.29
CA ILE A 2 -0.16 -7.51 -11.52
C ILE A 2 0.87 -6.98 -12.53
N GLU A 3 0.47 -6.13 -13.49
CA GLU A 3 1.38 -5.58 -14.48
C GLU A 3 2.39 -4.63 -13.83
N ALA A 4 1.96 -3.84 -12.84
CA ALA A 4 2.89 -3.04 -12.03
C ALA A 4 3.96 -3.90 -11.32
N LEU A 5 3.61 -5.10 -10.84
CA LEU A 5 4.57 -6.02 -10.21
C LEU A 5 5.58 -6.58 -11.22
N LYS A 6 5.10 -6.96 -12.43
CA LYS A 6 5.97 -7.39 -13.53
C LYS A 6 6.91 -6.27 -13.98
N GLN A 7 6.41 -5.04 -14.09
CA GLN A 7 7.20 -3.86 -14.43
C GLN A 7 8.31 -3.61 -13.40
N ALA A 8 8.02 -3.74 -12.10
CA ALA A 8 9.04 -3.59 -11.06
C ALA A 8 10.17 -4.63 -11.20
N LYS A 9 9.84 -5.90 -11.46
CA LYS A 9 10.84 -6.96 -11.70
C LYS A 9 11.64 -6.74 -12.98
N SER A 10 10.96 -6.32 -14.06
CA SER A 10 11.61 -5.97 -15.32
C SER A 10 12.58 -4.80 -15.15
N PHE A 11 12.19 -3.79 -14.39
CA PHE A 11 13.05 -2.64 -14.05
C PHE A 11 14.32 -3.07 -13.31
N LEU A 12 14.21 -3.91 -12.28
CA LEU A 12 15.39 -4.41 -11.56
C LEU A 12 16.34 -5.18 -12.48
N THR A 13 15.77 -6.07 -13.31
CA THR A 13 16.54 -6.89 -14.26
C THR A 13 17.26 -6.03 -15.29
N LYS A 14 16.53 -5.08 -15.90
CA LYS A 14 17.06 -4.17 -16.93
C LYS A 14 18.22 -3.32 -16.44
N HIS A 15 18.19 -2.93 -15.16
CA HIS A 15 19.20 -2.08 -14.55
C HIS A 15 20.24 -2.85 -13.72
N ASN A 16 20.27 -4.18 -13.82
CA ASN A 16 21.20 -5.06 -13.10
C ASN A 16 21.24 -4.84 -11.58
N TYR A 17 20.09 -4.50 -10.99
CA TYR A 17 19.96 -4.40 -9.54
C TYR A 17 19.91 -5.79 -8.91
N SER A 18 20.80 -6.06 -7.95
CA SER A 18 20.85 -7.33 -7.20
C SER A 18 19.96 -7.35 -5.96
N GLN A 19 19.39 -6.19 -5.60
CA GLN A 19 18.55 -6.04 -4.42
C GLN A 19 17.30 -6.91 -4.53
N GLN A 20 17.07 -7.69 -3.48
CA GLN A 20 15.83 -8.42 -3.31
C GLN A 20 14.71 -7.47 -2.87
N ILE A 21 13.56 -7.59 -3.52
CA ILE A 21 12.37 -6.79 -3.18
C ILE A 21 11.27 -7.68 -2.59
N LEU A 22 10.57 -7.10 -1.62
CA LEU A 22 9.34 -7.65 -1.05
C LEU A 22 8.13 -6.97 -1.68
N ALA A 23 7.05 -7.72 -1.91
CA ALA A 23 5.79 -7.13 -2.34
C ALA A 23 4.90 -6.84 -1.12
N CYS A 24 4.37 -5.62 -1.03
CA CYS A 24 3.33 -5.30 -0.05
C CYS A 24 1.98 -5.77 -0.59
N VAL A 25 1.32 -6.69 0.12
CA VAL A 25 0.02 -7.23 -0.27
C VAL A 25 -0.97 -7.02 0.87
N MET A 26 -2.24 -6.78 0.53
CA MET A 26 -3.30 -6.51 1.49
C MET A 26 -4.63 -7.09 0.97
N PRO A 27 -5.41 -7.81 1.80
CA PRO A 27 -6.81 -8.10 1.49
C PRO A 27 -7.60 -6.79 1.37
N LEU A 28 -8.02 -6.45 0.16
CA LEU A 28 -8.69 -5.18 -0.12
C LEU A 28 -10.21 -5.33 0.02
N THR A 29 -10.75 -4.91 1.16
CA THR A 29 -12.20 -4.81 1.37
C THR A 29 -12.76 -3.52 0.78
N LEU A 30 -14.06 -3.48 0.51
CA LEU A 30 -14.75 -2.26 0.06
C LEU A 30 -14.54 -1.08 1.03
N GLY A 31 -14.58 -1.35 2.34
CA GLY A 31 -14.36 -0.34 3.38
C GLY A 31 -12.96 0.29 3.28
N ARG A 32 -11.92 -0.54 3.14
CA ARG A 32 -10.53 -0.08 2.97
C ARG A 32 -10.36 0.68 1.66
N ALA A 33 -10.92 0.19 0.57
CA ALA A 33 -10.86 0.85 -0.73
C ALA A 33 -11.49 2.25 -0.67
N ASN A 34 -12.69 2.38 -0.09
CA ASN A 34 -13.36 3.66 0.12
C ASN A 34 -12.55 4.61 1.00
N PHE A 35 -11.96 4.10 2.09
CA PHE A 35 -11.08 4.89 2.95
C PHE A 35 -9.88 5.45 2.17
N MET A 36 -9.18 4.61 1.41
CA MET A 36 -8.00 5.01 0.64
C MET A 36 -8.33 6.08 -0.40
N VAL A 37 -9.47 5.96 -1.08
CA VAL A 37 -9.97 6.96 -2.04
C VAL A 37 -10.34 8.26 -1.34
N LYS A 38 -11.13 8.19 -0.26
CA LYS A 38 -11.58 9.36 0.51
C LYS A 38 -10.41 10.17 1.06
N HIS A 39 -9.39 9.49 1.57
CA HIS A 39 -8.23 10.11 2.21
C HIS A 39 -7.05 10.33 1.28
N LYS A 40 -7.18 9.97 -0.01
CA LYS A 40 -6.14 10.14 -1.04
C LYS A 40 -4.78 9.59 -0.58
N VAL A 41 -4.78 8.35 -0.12
CA VAL A 41 -3.56 7.69 0.38
C VAL A 41 -2.52 7.65 -0.74
N ALA A 42 -1.37 8.27 -0.49
CA ALA A 42 -0.33 8.44 -1.50
C ALA A 42 0.24 7.09 -1.96
N GLY A 43 0.51 6.98 -3.28
CA GLY A 43 1.10 5.78 -3.87
C GLY A 43 0.14 4.60 -4.05
N ILE A 44 -1.16 4.76 -3.73
CA ILE A 44 -2.18 3.74 -3.94
C ILE A 44 -3.11 4.18 -5.08
N VAL A 45 -3.34 3.28 -6.03
CA VAL A 45 -4.32 3.45 -7.10
C VAL A 45 -5.49 2.51 -6.84
N ILE A 46 -6.67 3.07 -6.58
CA ILE A 46 -7.93 2.35 -6.53
C ILE A 46 -8.78 2.89 -7.69
N THR A 47 -9.07 2.05 -8.68
CA THR A 47 -9.87 2.46 -9.84
C THR A 47 -11.38 2.37 -9.56
N PRO A 48 -12.22 3.10 -10.32
CA PRO A 48 -13.67 2.96 -10.24
C PRO A 48 -14.15 1.52 -10.46
N HIS A 49 -13.48 0.78 -11.35
CA HIS A 49 -13.76 -0.64 -11.59
C HIS A 49 -13.57 -1.49 -10.33
N MET A 50 -12.45 -1.32 -9.62
CA MET A 50 -12.19 -2.04 -8.37
C MET A 50 -13.27 -1.77 -7.32
N LEU A 51 -13.70 -0.51 -7.18
CA LEU A 51 -14.79 -0.15 -6.26
C LEU A 51 -16.10 -0.83 -6.63
N LYS A 52 -16.43 -0.88 -7.92
CA LYS A 52 -17.65 -1.52 -8.42
C LYS A 52 -17.66 -3.01 -8.10
N VAL A 53 -16.59 -3.74 -8.44
CA VAL A 53 -16.47 -5.19 -8.16
C VAL A 53 -16.60 -5.46 -6.66
N LEU A 54 -15.91 -4.69 -5.81
CA LEU A 54 -15.98 -4.85 -4.36
C LEU A 54 -17.37 -4.54 -3.78
N ALA A 55 -18.11 -3.61 -4.39
CA ALA A 55 -19.47 -3.27 -3.99
C ALA A 55 -20.45 -4.39 -4.34
N GLU A 56 -20.37 -4.91 -5.56
CA GLU A 56 -21.19 -6.05 -6.04
C GLU A 56 -20.96 -7.28 -5.17
N GLU A 57 -19.70 -7.62 -4.89
CA GLU A 57 -19.38 -8.77 -4.03
C GLU A 57 -19.93 -8.63 -2.62
N LYS A 58 -19.88 -7.42 -2.05
CA LYS A 58 -20.48 -7.14 -0.74
C LYS A 58 -22.00 -7.31 -0.76
N GLN A 59 -22.68 -6.92 -1.86
CA GLN A 59 -24.12 -7.08 -2.00
C GLN A 59 -24.54 -8.56 -2.09
N VAL A 60 -23.74 -9.38 -2.79
CA VAL A 60 -24.00 -10.83 -2.95
C VAL A 60 -23.51 -11.64 -1.73
N GLY A 61 -22.78 -11.04 -0.80
CA GLY A 61 -22.29 -11.70 0.42
C GLY A 61 -20.97 -12.44 0.27
N HIS A 62 -20.23 -12.22 -0.82
CA HIS A 62 -18.90 -12.81 -1.06
C HIS A 62 -17.79 -12.05 -0.33
N THR A 63 -17.76 -12.13 0.99
CA THR A 63 -16.82 -11.38 1.84
C THR A 63 -15.42 -11.99 1.90
N ASP A 64 -15.28 -13.27 1.54
CA ASP A 64 -14.04 -14.06 1.56
C ASP A 64 -13.13 -13.85 0.34
N ARG A 65 -13.70 -13.43 -0.79
CA ARG A 65 -12.97 -13.21 -2.06
C ARG A 65 -11.81 -12.22 -1.96
N VAL A 66 -11.82 -11.34 -0.96
CA VAL A 66 -10.68 -10.44 -0.66
C VAL A 66 -9.43 -11.23 -0.25
N TYR A 67 -9.60 -12.33 0.48
CA TYR A 67 -8.52 -13.22 0.91
C TYR A 67 -8.09 -14.14 -0.22
N LEU A 68 -9.03 -14.63 -1.03
CA LEU A 68 -8.71 -15.39 -2.23
C LEU A 68 -7.84 -14.57 -3.20
N ARG A 69 -8.24 -13.34 -3.53
CA ARG A 69 -7.43 -12.44 -4.37
C ARG A 69 -6.07 -12.15 -3.77
N CYS A 70 -5.99 -11.98 -2.44
CA CYS A 70 -4.75 -11.78 -1.71
C CYS A 70 -3.82 -13.01 -1.85
N ALA A 71 -4.35 -14.23 -1.63
CA ALA A 71 -3.61 -15.49 -1.79
C ALA A 71 -3.06 -15.66 -3.21
N LEU A 72 -3.88 -15.42 -4.22
CA LEU A 72 -3.44 -15.49 -5.62
C LEU A 72 -2.33 -14.48 -5.90
N GLN A 73 -2.44 -13.25 -5.39
CA GLN A 73 -1.39 -12.24 -5.56
C GLN A 73 -0.08 -12.64 -4.87
N ILE A 74 -0.14 -13.27 -3.69
CA ILE A 74 1.03 -13.84 -3.00
C ILE A 74 1.70 -14.91 -3.86
N LEU A 75 0.92 -15.84 -4.41
CA LEU A 75 1.43 -16.91 -5.28
C LEU A 75 2.02 -16.36 -6.58
N ILE A 76 1.38 -15.36 -7.20
CA ILE A 76 1.90 -14.67 -8.39
C ILE A 76 3.25 -14.01 -8.06
N CYS A 77 3.35 -13.26 -6.95
CA CYS A 77 4.62 -12.67 -6.51
C CYS A 77 5.72 -13.71 -6.31
N LYS A 78 5.40 -14.89 -5.77
CA LYS A 78 6.34 -16.00 -5.64
C LYS A 78 6.85 -16.47 -6.99
N HIS A 79 5.96 -16.70 -7.96
CA HIS A 79 6.32 -17.08 -9.34
C HIS A 79 7.14 -15.98 -10.06
N LEU A 80 6.87 -14.70 -9.77
CA LEU A 80 7.64 -13.57 -10.29
C LEU A 80 9.00 -13.38 -9.61
N GLY A 81 9.35 -14.20 -8.62
CA GLY A 81 10.64 -14.16 -7.92
C GLY A 81 10.80 -12.95 -6.99
N PHE A 82 9.73 -12.52 -6.32
CA PHE A 82 9.85 -11.64 -5.15
C PHE A 82 10.44 -12.44 -3.97
N ALA A 83 11.25 -11.81 -3.14
CA ALA A 83 11.91 -12.48 -2.01
C ALA A 83 10.94 -12.81 -0.86
N GLY A 84 9.77 -12.18 -0.85
CA GLY A 84 8.74 -12.41 0.15
C GLY A 84 7.62 -11.38 0.06
N ILE A 85 6.71 -11.48 1.01
CA ILE A 85 5.51 -10.65 1.10
C ILE A 85 5.52 -9.90 2.43
N HIS A 86 5.25 -8.60 2.38
CA HIS A 86 4.82 -7.84 3.54
C HIS A 86 3.29 -7.80 3.54
N LEU A 87 2.67 -8.66 4.35
CA LEU A 87 1.22 -8.75 4.47
C LEU A 87 0.72 -7.69 5.46
N SER A 88 -0.17 -6.84 4.98
CA SER A 88 -0.81 -5.80 5.78
C SER A 88 -2.30 -6.07 5.96
N ALA A 89 -2.87 -5.54 7.04
CA ALA A 89 -4.30 -5.59 7.35
C ALA A 89 -4.92 -7.00 7.35
N CYS A 90 -4.15 -8.02 7.78
CA CYS A 90 -4.59 -9.39 8.03
C CYS A 90 -4.01 -9.83 9.39
N HIS A 91 -4.68 -9.43 10.47
CA HIS A 91 -4.12 -9.49 11.83
C HIS A 91 -4.86 -10.48 12.73
N LYS A 92 -6.07 -10.89 12.35
CA LYS A 92 -6.84 -11.84 13.15
C LYS A 92 -6.51 -13.27 12.75
N PRO A 93 -6.42 -14.22 13.70
CA PRO A 93 -6.10 -15.61 13.41
C PRO A 93 -7.02 -16.24 12.35
N GLU A 94 -8.32 -15.97 12.41
CA GLU A 94 -9.30 -16.50 11.47
C GLU A 94 -9.08 -16.00 10.03
N GLU A 95 -8.65 -14.74 9.88
CA GLU A 95 -8.32 -14.15 8.57
C GLU A 95 -7.04 -14.77 8.00
N GLN A 96 -6.06 -15.03 8.87
CA GLN A 96 -4.80 -15.67 8.50
C GLN A 96 -5.00 -17.13 8.09
N MET A 97 -5.79 -17.89 8.84
CA MET A 97 -6.14 -19.27 8.51
C MET A 97 -6.89 -19.35 7.17
N LEU A 98 -7.84 -18.43 6.94
CA LEU A 98 -8.56 -18.38 5.66
C LEU A 98 -7.62 -18.07 4.49
N LEU A 99 -6.74 -17.08 4.66
CA LEU A 99 -5.74 -16.74 3.65
C LEU A 99 -4.81 -17.93 3.35
N GLU A 100 -4.31 -18.59 4.39
CA GLU A 100 -3.44 -19.77 4.27
C GLU A 100 -4.15 -20.91 3.55
N SER A 101 -5.43 -21.16 3.86
CA SER A 101 -6.21 -22.19 3.18
C SER A 101 -6.30 -21.97 1.67
N TYR A 102 -6.49 -20.72 1.22
CA TYR A 102 -6.47 -20.40 -0.21
C TYR A 102 -5.08 -20.51 -0.82
N ILE A 103 -4.02 -20.13 -0.10
CA ILE A 103 -2.65 -20.32 -0.57
C ILE A 103 -2.41 -21.82 -0.83
N GLU A 104 -2.74 -22.68 0.13
CA GLU A 104 -2.55 -24.13 -0.02
C GLU A 104 -3.44 -24.73 -1.11
N GLN A 105 -4.67 -24.26 -1.23
CA GLN A 105 -5.59 -24.71 -2.28
C GLN A 105 -5.03 -24.43 -3.68
N TYR A 106 -4.41 -23.26 -3.91
CA TYR A 106 -4.02 -22.81 -5.26
C TYR A 106 -2.52 -22.87 -5.55
N ARG A 107 -1.66 -23.23 -4.60
CA ARG A 107 -0.18 -23.26 -4.78
C ARG A 107 0.31 -24.20 -5.89
N HIS A 108 -0.50 -25.18 -6.28
CA HIS A 108 -0.18 -26.13 -7.34
C HIS A 108 -0.32 -25.53 -8.75
N LEU A 109 -0.98 -24.37 -8.88
CA LEU A 109 -1.19 -23.70 -10.16
C LEU A 109 0.09 -23.01 -10.66
N ASN A 110 0.24 -23.01 -11.99
CA ASN A 110 1.27 -22.23 -12.66
C ASN A 110 0.90 -20.74 -12.73
N LEU A 111 1.87 -19.90 -13.09
CA LEU A 111 1.69 -18.45 -13.16
C LEU A 111 0.51 -18.03 -14.05
N LYS A 112 0.38 -18.64 -15.23
CA LYS A 112 -0.70 -18.29 -16.19
C LYS A 112 -2.08 -18.56 -15.60
N ALA A 113 -2.29 -19.74 -15.01
CA ALA A 113 -3.55 -20.10 -14.38
C ALA A 113 -3.89 -19.20 -13.18
N LEU A 114 -2.88 -18.81 -12.39
CA LEU A 114 -3.06 -17.87 -11.28
C LEU A 114 -3.48 -16.48 -11.78
N GLU A 115 -2.85 -15.97 -12.84
CA GLU A 115 -3.19 -14.68 -13.44
C GLU A 115 -4.59 -14.66 -14.06
N GLU A 116 -4.98 -15.75 -14.73
CA GLU A 116 -6.33 -15.92 -15.29
C GLU A 116 -7.40 -15.93 -14.20
N LEU A 117 -7.18 -16.70 -13.13
CA LEU A 117 -8.11 -16.76 -12.00
C LEU A 117 -8.19 -15.41 -11.27
N TRP A 118 -7.05 -14.75 -11.04
CA TRP A 118 -7.01 -13.42 -10.42
C TRP A 118 -7.75 -12.39 -11.28
N SER A 119 -7.58 -12.43 -12.60
CA SER A 119 -8.25 -11.54 -13.55
C SER A 119 -9.76 -11.80 -13.59
N SER A 120 -10.17 -13.07 -13.53
CA SER A 120 -11.58 -13.47 -13.44
C SER A 120 -12.26 -12.93 -12.18
N LEU A 121 -11.59 -13.02 -11.01
CA LEU A 121 -12.11 -12.47 -9.76
C LEU A 121 -12.24 -10.94 -9.77
N TRP A 122 -11.44 -10.27 -10.60
CA TRP A 122 -11.55 -8.83 -10.84
C TRP A 122 -12.44 -8.49 -12.04
N GLN A 123 -13.05 -9.47 -12.71
CA GLN A 123 -13.87 -9.26 -13.90
C GLN A 123 -13.16 -8.41 -14.98
N VAL A 124 -11.86 -8.65 -15.19
CA VAL A 124 -11.04 -7.93 -16.16
C VAL A 124 -11.44 -8.37 -17.57
N THR A 125 -11.73 -7.42 -18.46
CA THR A 125 -12.10 -7.73 -19.87
C THR A 125 -11.17 -7.08 -20.88
N THR A 126 -10.64 -5.90 -20.58
CA THR A 126 -9.88 -5.06 -21.53
C THR A 126 -8.44 -4.78 -21.09
N SER A 127 -8.07 -5.24 -19.89
CA SER A 127 -6.79 -4.98 -19.22
C SER A 127 -6.51 -3.50 -18.89
N LYS A 128 -7.49 -2.60 -19.11
CA LYS A 128 -7.39 -1.17 -18.78
C LYS A 128 -8.07 -0.81 -17.47
N GLU A 129 -8.76 -1.75 -16.84
CA GLU A 129 -9.57 -1.57 -15.63
C GLU A 129 -8.76 -1.11 -14.41
N PHE A 130 -7.46 -1.40 -14.40
CA PHE A 130 -6.52 -0.95 -13.36
C PHE A 130 -5.75 0.31 -13.72
N THR A 131 -5.93 0.83 -14.94
CA THR A 131 -5.31 2.10 -15.34
C THR A 131 -6.10 3.24 -14.69
N PRO A 132 -5.45 4.13 -13.93
CA PRO A 132 -6.15 5.29 -13.39
C PRO A 132 -6.62 6.22 -14.51
N GLU A 133 -7.80 6.80 -14.34
CA GLU A 133 -8.25 7.89 -15.21
C GLU A 133 -7.43 9.14 -14.91
N ILE A 134 -6.40 9.39 -15.72
CA ILE A 134 -5.59 10.60 -15.62
C ILE A 134 -6.26 11.68 -16.45
N ALA A 135 -7.17 12.45 -15.85
CA ALA A 135 -7.84 13.56 -16.53
C ALA A 135 -6.85 14.64 -17.01
N ARG A 136 -5.72 14.84 -16.30
CA ARG A 136 -4.62 15.75 -16.68
C ARG A 136 -3.27 15.22 -16.17
N PHE A 137 -2.39 14.85 -17.09
CA PHE A 137 -1.06 14.28 -16.79
C PHE A 137 -0.09 15.29 -16.16
N SER A 138 -0.23 16.58 -16.48
CA SER A 138 0.58 17.63 -15.88
C SER A 138 -0.26 18.88 -15.70
N ARG A 139 -0.26 19.44 -14.48
CA ARG A 139 -0.80 20.77 -14.19
C ARG A 139 0.38 21.68 -13.92
N GLN A 140 0.48 22.77 -14.69
CA GLN A 140 1.47 23.80 -14.40
C GLN A 140 1.25 24.32 -12.97
N PRO A 141 2.30 24.37 -12.14
CA PRO A 141 2.17 24.85 -10.77
C PRO A 141 1.75 26.32 -10.80
N THR A 142 0.81 26.69 -9.94
CA THR A 142 0.41 28.08 -9.78
C THR A 142 1.55 28.90 -9.17
N SER A 143 1.61 30.21 -9.44
CA SER A 143 2.63 31.10 -8.84
C SER A 143 2.65 31.01 -7.30
N LYS A 144 1.47 30.80 -6.67
CA LYS A 144 1.37 30.56 -5.22
C LYS A 144 2.08 29.29 -4.77
N GLN A 145 1.96 28.20 -5.53
CA GLN A 145 2.66 26.94 -5.24
C GLN A 145 4.16 27.07 -5.43
N ILE A 146 4.61 27.81 -6.44
CA ILE A 146 6.03 28.10 -6.67
C ILE A 146 6.62 28.91 -5.51
N ILE A 147 5.94 29.95 -5.06
CA ILE A 147 6.38 30.77 -3.92
C ILE A 147 6.40 29.92 -2.64
N LYS A 148 5.33 29.15 -2.36
CA LYS A 148 5.28 28.26 -1.20
C LYS A 148 6.40 27.23 -1.21
N TYR A 149 6.68 26.63 -2.38
CA TYR A 149 7.79 25.70 -2.54
C TYR A 149 9.13 26.37 -2.20
N ARG A 150 9.41 27.56 -2.75
CA ARG A 150 10.65 28.30 -2.47
C ARG A 150 10.79 28.62 -0.98
N GLN A 151 9.71 29.08 -0.34
CA GLN A 151 9.71 29.35 1.11
C GLN A 151 10.01 28.08 1.91
N LEU A 152 9.29 26.98 1.65
CA LEU A 152 9.50 25.70 2.33
C LEU A 152 10.90 25.16 2.09
N HIS A 153 11.44 25.33 0.88
CA HIS A 153 12.79 24.91 0.53
C HIS A 153 13.85 25.70 1.31
N VAL A 154 13.72 27.02 1.40
CA VAL A 154 14.61 27.87 2.21
C VAL A 154 14.50 27.52 3.70
N MET A 155 13.29 27.30 4.22
CA MET A 155 13.11 26.85 5.60
C MET A 155 13.74 25.48 5.84
N HIS A 156 13.57 24.55 4.92
CA HIS A 156 14.16 23.21 5.01
C HIS A 156 15.69 23.30 4.99
N GLU A 157 16.28 24.08 4.09
CA GLU A 157 17.72 24.35 4.06
C GLU A 157 18.22 24.99 5.37
N ALA A 158 17.51 25.98 5.91
CA ALA A 158 17.89 26.63 7.17
C ALA A 158 17.78 25.69 8.38
N LEU A 159 16.72 24.88 8.45
CA LEU A 159 16.44 23.97 9.58
C LEU A 159 17.22 22.66 9.51
N PHE A 160 17.44 22.11 8.32
CA PHE A 160 18.10 20.80 8.16
C PHE A 160 19.51 20.90 7.57
N GLY A 161 19.87 22.04 6.98
CA GLY A 161 21.24 22.34 6.54
C GLY A 161 22.10 22.97 7.65
N SER A 162 21.50 23.66 8.63
CA SER A 162 22.29 24.31 9.69
C SER A 162 22.79 23.34 10.76
N LYS A 163 24.05 23.52 11.16
CA LYS A 163 24.67 22.74 12.25
C LYS A 163 23.96 22.92 13.59
N ILE A 164 23.37 24.10 13.82
CA ILE A 164 22.67 24.47 15.06
C ILE A 164 21.37 23.67 15.20
N ALA A 165 20.53 23.65 14.16
CA ALA A 165 19.28 22.92 14.21
C ALA A 165 19.47 21.39 14.24
N LYS A 166 20.53 20.86 13.60
CA LYS A 166 20.97 19.47 13.83
C LYS A 166 21.36 19.20 15.27
N GLY A 167 22.01 20.15 15.94
CA GLY A 167 22.38 20.06 17.37
C GLY A 167 21.17 20.06 18.30
N VAL A 168 20.24 21.00 18.11
CA VAL A 168 18.98 21.09 18.88
C VAL A 168 18.11 19.87 18.63
N GLY A 169 17.95 19.43 17.38
CA GLY A 169 17.24 18.19 17.05
C GLY A 169 17.86 16.99 17.76
N ARG A 170 19.20 16.86 17.76
CA ARG A 170 19.89 15.78 18.47
C ARG A 170 19.67 15.85 19.98
N PHE A 171 19.55 17.03 20.58
CA PHE A 171 19.22 17.20 22.00
C PHE A 171 17.77 16.81 22.31
N ILE A 172 16.81 17.24 21.48
CA ILE A 172 15.39 16.90 21.65
C ILE A 172 15.17 15.40 21.48
N PHE A 173 15.72 14.78 20.42
CA PHE A 173 15.52 13.36 20.14
C PHE A 173 16.36 12.43 21.03
N LYS A 174 17.40 12.94 21.72
CA LYS A 174 18.13 12.21 22.76
C LYS A 174 17.67 12.56 24.19
N ALA A 175 16.61 13.35 24.35
CA ALA A 175 16.15 13.72 25.67
C ALA A 175 15.62 12.47 26.40
N PRO A 176 16.06 12.19 27.64
CA PRO A 176 15.56 11.07 28.46
C PRO A 176 14.05 11.17 28.75
N PHE A 177 13.45 12.32 28.45
CA PHE A 177 12.00 12.53 28.39
C PHE A 177 11.28 11.50 27.50
N TRP A 178 11.83 11.14 26.34
CA TRP A 178 11.20 10.18 25.42
C TRP A 178 11.37 8.72 25.86
N GLU A 179 12.37 8.44 26.71
CA GLU A 179 12.62 7.11 27.28
C GLU A 179 11.69 6.81 28.48
N ASN A 180 10.93 7.81 28.94
CA ASN A 180 9.95 7.61 30.01
C ASN A 180 8.77 6.76 29.53
N SER A 181 8.56 5.63 30.20
CA SER A 181 7.50 4.65 29.88
C SER A 181 6.07 5.24 29.89
N VAL A 182 5.82 6.31 30.65
CA VAL A 182 4.50 6.98 30.70
C VAL A 182 4.26 7.79 29.43
N VAL A 183 5.28 8.52 28.95
CA VAL A 183 5.21 9.33 27.73
C VAL A 183 5.08 8.41 26.52
N ALA A 184 5.87 7.33 26.46
CA ALA A 184 5.77 6.33 25.40
C ALA A 184 4.37 5.67 25.36
N LYS A 185 3.79 5.30 26.51
CA LYS A 185 2.43 4.73 26.59
C LYS A 185 1.35 5.74 26.20
N ALA A 186 1.51 7.02 26.57
CA ALA A 186 0.57 8.07 26.18
C ALA A 186 0.58 8.29 24.66
N LEU A 187 1.77 8.37 24.05
CA LEU A 187 1.95 8.48 22.60
C LEU A 187 1.31 7.31 21.86
N LEU A 188 1.60 6.07 22.29
CA LEU A 188 1.00 4.87 21.71
C LEU A 188 -0.53 4.85 21.84
N LYS A 189 -1.07 5.23 23.00
CA LYS A 189 -2.54 5.33 23.17
C LYS A 189 -3.15 6.40 22.27
N THR A 190 -2.50 7.56 22.12
CA THR A 190 -2.99 8.62 21.22
C THR A 190 -2.93 8.18 19.76
N GLU A 191 -1.88 7.44 19.36
CA GLU A 191 -1.76 6.86 18.02
C GLU A 191 -2.85 5.83 17.76
N VAL A 192 -3.06 4.89 18.69
CA VAL A 192 -4.08 3.85 18.59
C VAL A 192 -5.47 4.48 18.49
N LEU A 193 -5.82 5.42 19.35
CA LEU A 193 -7.14 6.07 19.36
C LEU A 193 -7.39 6.91 18.10
N SER A 194 -6.39 7.66 17.64
CA SER A 194 -6.51 8.49 16.43
C SER A 194 -6.60 7.65 15.16
N LYS A 195 -5.82 6.56 15.07
CA LYS A 195 -5.82 5.69 13.89
C LYS A 195 -7.02 4.75 13.86
N HIS A 196 -7.35 4.02 14.94
CA HIS A 196 -8.45 3.04 14.91
C HIS A 196 -9.82 3.65 14.58
N SER A 197 -10.10 4.85 15.10
CA SER A 197 -11.34 5.60 14.78
C SER A 197 -11.49 5.87 13.27
N LEU A 198 -10.38 5.96 12.54
CA LEU A 198 -10.36 6.31 11.12
C LEU A 198 -10.30 5.08 10.21
N VAL A 199 -9.59 4.01 10.59
CA VAL A 199 -9.34 2.86 9.69
C VAL A 199 -10.23 1.64 9.90
N GLY A 200 -10.99 1.55 11.00
CA GLY A 200 -11.90 0.43 11.27
C GLY A 200 -11.17 -0.85 11.67
#